data_AF-A0A1I2NYL5-F1
#
_entry.id   AF-A0A1I2NYL5-F1
#
_cell.length_a   1.000
_cell.length_b   1.000
_cell.length_c   1.000
_cell.angle_alpha   90.00
_cell.angle_beta   90.00
_cell.angle_gamma   90.00
#
_symmetry.space_group_name_H-M   'P 1'
#
loop_
_entity.id
_entity.type
_entity.pdbx_description
1 polymer ?
#
loop_
_entity_poly.entity_id
_entity_poly.type
_entity_poly.pdbx_seq_one_letter_code
_entity_poly.pdbx_strand_id
1 'polypeptide(L)'
;MKWKSLIRALLFVIVFLVIAWFIRQQFNVTADSIRSFILSFGIYGPLLFMGLYAIGPIVVFPTSILSLAAAFAYGLWPGMLYIVIGATAAGITGYVMGRFFGDSVLKFQESKWSEKIYYRMKERGFLYVFVLRLIPIVGFDILSYLAGVTRVKLRSFIIATVFGMLPGTFAYSLVGTSLASGDRQLIFIALTVFALIFALTFLFRNKVRSWLKI
;
A
#
# COMPACT_ATOMS: atom_id res chain seq x y z
N MET A 1 12.86 8.09 -24.20
CA MET A 1 12.01 7.14 -23.44
C MET A 1 10.95 7.79 -22.53
N LYS A 2 11.21 8.93 -21.87
CA LYS A 2 10.27 9.55 -20.89
C LYS A 2 8.95 10.10 -21.48
N TRP A 3 8.92 10.51 -22.74
CA TRP A 3 7.72 11.13 -23.36
C TRP A 3 6.60 10.11 -23.66
N LYS A 4 6.94 8.92 -24.15
CA LYS A 4 5.96 7.84 -24.41
C LYS A 4 5.33 7.33 -23.11
N SER A 5 6.07 7.27 -22.01
CA SER A 5 5.52 6.92 -20.69
C SER A 5 4.60 8.02 -20.13
N LEU A 6 4.91 9.29 -20.37
CA LEU A 6 4.04 10.41 -19.99
C LEU A 6 2.71 10.39 -20.76
N ILE A 7 2.76 10.15 -22.07
CA ILE A 7 1.55 10.04 -22.91
C ILE A 7 0.66 8.88 -22.45
N ARG A 8 1.24 7.71 -22.15
CA ARG A 8 0.47 6.56 -21.63
C ARG A 8 -0.18 6.85 -20.27
N ALA A 9 0.55 7.51 -19.37
CA ALA A 9 0.01 7.91 -18.07
C ALA A 9 -1.14 8.92 -18.23
N LEU A 10 -0.98 9.92 -19.10
CA LEU A 10 -2.02 10.89 -19.42
C LEU A 10 -3.26 10.22 -20.04
N LEU A 11 -3.07 9.34 -21.02
CA LEU A 11 -4.17 8.57 -21.63
C LEU A 11 -4.90 7.72 -20.59
N PHE A 12 -4.18 7.04 -19.70
CA PHE A 12 -4.78 6.26 -18.62
C PHE A 12 -5.62 7.13 -17.69
N VAL A 13 -5.09 8.29 -17.27
CA VAL A 13 -5.83 9.26 -16.45
C VAL A 13 -7.07 9.77 -17.18
N ILE A 14 -6.96 10.12 -18.46
CA ILE A 14 -8.10 10.60 -19.27
C ILE A 14 -9.16 9.52 -19.39
N VAL A 15 -8.79 8.29 -19.74
CA VAL A 15 -9.73 7.15 -19.83
C VAL A 15 -10.40 6.89 -18.49
N PHE A 16 -9.64 6.90 -17.39
CA PHE A 16 -10.18 6.75 -16.04
C PHE A 16 -11.18 7.86 -15.70
N LEU A 17 -10.87 9.11 -16.01
CA LEU A 17 -11.76 10.26 -15.79
C LEU A 17 -13.02 10.19 -16.66
N VAL A 18 -12.91 9.75 -17.93
CA VAL A 18 -14.05 9.56 -18.83
C VAL A 18 -14.96 8.44 -18.33
N ILE A 19 -14.40 7.31 -17.91
CA ILE A 19 -15.17 6.21 -17.30
C ILE A 19 -15.86 6.69 -16.02
N ALA A 20 -15.13 7.37 -15.14
CA ALA A 20 -15.70 7.91 -13.90
C ALA A 20 -16.81 8.93 -14.17
N TRP A 21 -16.63 9.81 -15.15
CA TRP A 21 -17.64 10.77 -15.58
C TRP A 21 -18.87 10.07 -16.18
N PHE A 22 -18.67 9.08 -17.05
CA PHE A 22 -19.74 8.30 -17.66
C PHE A 22 -20.54 7.51 -16.63
N ILE A 23 -19.87 6.83 -15.70
CA ILE A 23 -20.51 6.10 -14.59
C ILE A 23 -21.31 7.07 -13.73
N ARG A 24 -20.74 8.24 -13.40
CA ARG A 24 -21.45 9.25 -12.61
C ARG A 24 -22.71 9.75 -13.33
N GLN A 25 -22.63 10.03 -14.62
CA GLN A 25 -23.75 10.53 -15.42
C GLN A 25 -24.85 9.48 -15.61
N GLN A 26 -24.48 8.21 -15.82
CA GLN A 26 -25.44 7.14 -16.11
C GLN A 26 -26.08 6.53 -14.85
N PHE A 27 -25.31 6.40 -13.76
CA PHE A 27 -25.76 5.71 -12.55
C PHE A 27 -26.00 6.64 -11.35
N ASN A 28 -25.85 7.96 -11.55
CA ASN A 28 -26.04 8.99 -10.52
C ASN A 28 -25.28 8.68 -9.21
N VAL A 29 -24.11 8.06 -9.34
CA VAL A 29 -23.32 7.58 -8.21
C VAL A 29 -22.77 8.77 -7.42
N THR A 30 -23.35 9.01 -6.25
CA THR A 30 -22.87 9.99 -5.28
C THR A 30 -21.88 9.34 -4.30
N ALA A 31 -21.05 10.17 -3.67
CA ALA A 31 -20.19 9.72 -2.56
C ALA A 31 -21.01 8.98 -1.48
N ASP A 32 -22.20 9.49 -1.15
CA ASP A 32 -23.10 8.88 -0.18
C ASP A 32 -23.64 7.52 -0.64
N SER A 33 -23.93 7.35 -1.94
CA SER A 33 -24.37 6.06 -2.48
C SER A 33 -23.27 4.99 -2.39
N ILE A 34 -22.01 5.36 -2.66
CA ILE A 34 -20.87 4.45 -2.51
C ILE A 34 -20.67 4.11 -1.04
N ARG A 35 -20.73 5.12 -0.16
CA ARG A 35 -20.54 4.93 1.28
C ARG A 35 -21.62 4.02 1.87
N SER A 36 -22.88 4.28 1.55
CA SER A 36 -24.01 3.47 2.00
C SER A 36 -23.94 2.04 1.47
N PHE A 37 -23.50 1.82 0.23
CA PHE A 37 -23.24 0.49 -0.31
C PHE A 37 -22.13 -0.25 0.47
N ILE A 38 -21.03 0.41 0.82
CA ILE A 38 -19.98 -0.24 1.62
C ILE A 38 -20.51 -0.55 3.04
N LEU A 39 -21.27 0.36 3.62
CA LEU A 39 -21.84 0.18 4.96
C LEU A 39 -22.99 -0.83 5.01
N SER A 40 -23.66 -1.14 3.89
CA SER A 40 -24.76 -2.12 3.85
C SER A 40 -24.30 -3.55 4.13
N PHE A 41 -23.00 -3.83 4.04
CA PHE A 41 -22.41 -5.10 4.45
C PHE A 41 -22.34 -5.26 5.99
N GLY A 42 -22.64 -4.20 6.76
CA GLY A 42 -22.68 -4.23 8.21
C GLY A 42 -21.37 -4.71 8.84
N ILE A 43 -21.45 -5.61 9.82
CA ILE A 43 -20.29 -6.15 10.54
C ILE A 43 -19.36 -6.99 9.63
N TYR A 44 -19.86 -7.49 8.50
CA TYR A 44 -19.07 -8.26 7.55
C TYR A 44 -18.23 -7.37 6.62
N GLY A 45 -18.55 -6.08 6.50
CA GLY A 45 -17.84 -5.14 5.62
C GLY A 45 -16.32 -5.10 5.88
N PRO A 46 -15.86 -4.92 7.13
CA PRO A 46 -14.43 -4.98 7.45
C PRO A 46 -13.79 -6.34 7.19
N LEU A 47 -14.51 -7.44 7.40
CA LEU A 47 -14.00 -8.80 7.14
C LEU A 47 -13.79 -9.04 5.65
N LEU A 48 -14.76 -8.67 4.82
CA LEU A 48 -14.66 -8.73 3.35
C LEU A 48 -13.51 -7.86 2.86
N PHE A 49 -13.36 -6.66 3.42
CA PHE A 49 -12.26 -5.76 3.13
C PHE A 49 -10.89 -6.41 3.39
N MET A 50 -10.71 -6.98 4.58
CA MET A 50 -9.46 -7.65 4.96
C MET A 50 -9.19 -8.88 4.10
N GLY A 51 -10.23 -9.64 3.73
CA GLY A 51 -10.12 -10.78 2.82
C GLY A 51 -9.67 -10.37 1.42
N LEU A 52 -10.28 -9.33 0.84
CA LEU A 52 -9.87 -8.76 -0.45
C LEU A 52 -8.42 -8.25 -0.42
N TYR A 53 -8.01 -7.66 0.70
CA TYR A 53 -6.62 -7.26 0.92
C TYR A 53 -5.67 -8.46 0.90
N ALA A 54 -6.00 -9.52 1.63
CA ALA A 54 -5.15 -10.70 1.78
C ALA A 54 -4.88 -11.43 0.46
N ILE A 55 -5.85 -11.42 -0.47
CA ILE A 55 -5.71 -11.98 -1.81
C ILE A 55 -5.09 -10.99 -2.81
N GLY A 56 -5.03 -9.70 -2.49
CA GLY A 56 -4.52 -8.62 -3.34
C GLY A 56 -3.18 -8.93 -4.02
N PRO A 57 -2.17 -9.48 -3.30
CA PRO A 57 -0.89 -9.87 -3.89
C PRO A 57 -0.99 -10.94 -5.00
N ILE A 58 -2.05 -11.75 -5.00
CA ILE A 58 -2.28 -12.83 -5.99
C ILE A 58 -2.92 -12.25 -7.26
N VAL A 59 -3.88 -11.34 -7.10
CA VAL A 59 -4.67 -10.78 -8.21
C VAL A 59 -4.12 -9.45 -8.76
N VAL A 60 -3.00 -8.96 -8.23
CA VAL A 60 -2.39 -7.67 -8.60
C VAL A 60 -3.41 -6.52 -8.49
N PHE A 61 -4.28 -6.60 -7.49
CA PHE A 61 -5.32 -5.60 -7.29
C PHE A 61 -4.71 -4.34 -6.67
N PRO A 62 -5.07 -3.12 -7.14
CA PRO A 62 -4.57 -1.88 -6.56
C PRO A 62 -5.11 -1.68 -5.13
N THR A 63 -4.33 -2.10 -4.14
CA THR A 63 -4.67 -2.00 -2.71
C THR A 63 -4.87 -0.56 -2.23
N SER A 64 -4.35 0.43 -2.96
CA SER A 64 -4.61 1.86 -2.71
C SER A 64 -6.10 2.22 -2.84
N ILE A 65 -6.82 1.60 -3.79
CA ILE A 65 -8.28 1.82 -3.96
C ILE A 65 -9.03 1.28 -2.74
N LEU A 66 -8.65 0.08 -2.28
CA LEU A 66 -9.19 -0.49 -1.05
C LEU A 66 -8.88 0.42 0.15
N SER A 67 -7.64 0.88 0.31
CA SER A 67 -7.27 1.81 1.40
C SER A 67 -8.17 3.03 1.46
N LEU A 68 -8.36 3.70 0.31
CA LEU A 68 -9.21 4.88 0.25
C LEU A 68 -10.67 4.52 0.55
N ALA A 69 -11.19 3.40 0.02
CA ALA A 69 -12.55 2.96 0.27
C ALA A 69 -12.83 2.65 1.75
N ALA A 70 -11.90 2.00 2.46
CA ALA A 70 -12.05 1.74 3.90
C ALA A 70 -12.09 3.02 4.71
N ALA A 71 -11.16 3.94 4.48
CA ALA A 71 -11.15 5.22 5.20
C ALA A 71 -12.35 6.11 4.83
N PHE A 72 -12.78 6.07 3.57
CA PHE A 72 -13.97 6.77 3.10
C PHE A 72 -15.25 6.25 3.78
N ALA A 73 -15.39 4.92 3.92
CA ALA A 73 -16.58 4.34 4.52
C ALA A 73 -16.60 4.47 6.05
N TYR A 74 -15.51 4.06 6.71
CA TYR A 74 -15.43 3.87 8.16
C TYR A 74 -14.76 5.03 8.91
N GLY A 75 -14.29 6.05 8.19
CA GLY A 75 -13.60 7.20 8.77
C GLY A 75 -12.14 6.93 9.10
N LEU A 76 -11.50 7.93 9.73
CA LEU A 76 -10.04 8.00 9.88
C LEU A 76 -9.48 6.81 10.68
N TRP A 77 -9.91 6.67 11.94
CA TRP A 77 -9.32 5.69 12.85
C TRP A 77 -9.76 4.25 12.56
N PRO A 78 -11.06 3.95 12.38
CA PRO A 78 -11.48 2.59 12.06
C PRO A 78 -11.01 2.15 10.67
N GLY A 79 -11.06 3.05 9.69
CA GLY A 79 -10.51 2.80 8.36
C GLY A 79 -9.02 2.52 8.39
N MET A 80 -8.24 3.34 9.09
CA MET A 80 -6.79 3.11 9.29
C MET A 80 -6.52 1.74 9.92
N LEU A 81 -7.28 1.34 10.94
CA LEU A 81 -7.16 0.04 11.58
C LEU A 81 -7.41 -1.11 10.60
N TYR A 82 -8.48 -1.03 9.81
CA TYR A 82 -8.81 -2.05 8.81
C TYR A 82 -7.76 -2.14 7.71
N ILE A 83 -7.17 -1.00 7.29
CA ILE A 83 -6.07 -0.99 6.33
C ILE A 83 -4.82 -1.63 6.94
N VAL A 84 -4.46 -1.31 8.18
CA VAL A 84 -3.30 -1.92 8.86
C VAL A 84 -3.48 -3.43 8.95
N ILE A 85 -4.65 -3.92 9.36
CA ILE A 85 -4.89 -5.36 9.47
C ILE A 85 -4.87 -6.03 8.08
N GLY A 86 -5.60 -5.47 7.11
CA GLY A 86 -5.65 -6.00 5.74
C GLY A 86 -4.28 -6.01 5.05
N ALA A 87 -3.54 -4.91 5.13
CA ALA A 87 -2.19 -4.82 4.58
C ALA A 87 -1.23 -5.78 5.29
N THR A 88 -1.34 -5.94 6.61
CA THR A 88 -0.53 -6.93 7.34
C THR A 88 -0.85 -8.35 6.86
N ALA A 89 -2.14 -8.70 6.68
CA ALA A 89 -2.55 -9.99 6.17
C ALA A 89 -2.02 -10.25 4.75
N ALA A 90 -2.12 -9.27 3.85
CA ALA A 90 -1.54 -9.32 2.51
C ALA A 90 -0.01 -9.53 2.55
N GLY A 91 0.67 -8.81 3.44
CA GLY A 91 2.10 -8.96 3.67
C GLY A 91 2.48 -10.36 4.18
N ILE A 92 1.65 -10.95 5.06
CA ILE A 92 1.83 -12.33 5.53
C ILE A 92 1.65 -13.31 4.36
N THR A 93 0.65 -13.12 3.49
CA THR A 93 0.49 -13.95 2.29
C THR A 93 1.76 -13.93 1.44
N GLY A 94 2.29 -12.74 1.11
CA GLY A 94 3.54 -12.60 0.36
C GLY A 94 4.75 -13.21 1.08
N TYR A 95 4.86 -13.03 2.39
CA TYR A 95 5.90 -13.64 3.23
C TYR A 95 5.84 -15.17 3.18
N VAL A 96 4.65 -15.76 3.32
CA VAL A 96 4.44 -17.21 3.27
C VAL A 96 4.80 -17.74 1.88
N MET A 97 4.39 -17.03 0.82
CA MET A 97 4.78 -17.40 -0.53
C MET A 97 6.31 -17.41 -0.70
N GLY A 98 7.00 -16.39 -0.23
CA GLY A 98 8.47 -16.34 -0.26
C GLY A 98 9.14 -17.39 0.64
N ARG A 99 8.52 -17.74 1.76
CA ARG A 99 9.03 -18.74 2.71
C ARG A 99 9.04 -20.16 2.12
N PHE A 100 7.98 -20.52 1.39
CA PHE A 100 7.79 -21.89 0.88
C PHE A 100 8.16 -22.06 -0.58
N PHE A 101 7.94 -21.04 -1.42
CA PHE A 101 8.21 -21.09 -2.87
C PHE A 101 9.44 -20.24 -3.27
N GLY A 102 10.11 -19.62 -2.30
CA GLY A 102 11.31 -18.81 -2.47
C GLY A 102 12.39 -19.46 -3.32
N ASP A 103 12.69 -20.71 -3.01
CA ASP A 103 13.79 -21.48 -3.60
C ASP A 103 13.44 -22.01 -5.01
N SER A 104 12.16 -22.12 -5.36
CA SER A 104 11.70 -22.64 -6.66
C SER A 104 11.38 -21.55 -7.69
N VAL A 105 10.98 -20.35 -7.23
CA VAL A 105 10.44 -19.30 -8.10
C VAL A 105 11.48 -18.26 -8.51
N LEU A 106 12.64 -18.17 -7.85
CA LEU A 106 13.51 -17.01 -8.04
C LEU A 106 15.00 -17.30 -8.30
N LYS A 107 15.33 -17.11 -9.59
CA LYS A 107 16.59 -16.54 -10.11
C LYS A 107 16.82 -15.07 -9.66
N PHE A 108 16.38 -14.68 -8.45
CA PHE A 108 16.52 -13.28 -7.96
C PHE A 108 17.98 -12.90 -7.68
N GLN A 109 18.90 -13.87 -7.70
CA GLN A 109 20.33 -13.65 -7.55
C GLN A 109 20.98 -12.96 -8.76
N GLU A 110 20.26 -12.73 -9.87
CA GLU A 110 20.87 -12.14 -11.08
C GLU A 110 21.19 -10.63 -10.94
N SER A 111 20.75 -9.94 -9.87
CA SER A 111 21.12 -8.54 -9.61
C SER A 111 21.99 -8.36 -8.37
N LYS A 112 23.06 -7.57 -8.47
CA LYS A 112 23.92 -7.22 -7.30
C LYS A 112 23.16 -6.49 -6.19
N TRP A 113 22.02 -5.87 -6.52
CA TRP A 113 21.15 -5.13 -5.60
C TRP A 113 20.36 -6.07 -4.69
N SER A 114 19.80 -7.14 -5.26
CA SER A 114 19.00 -8.13 -4.53
C SER A 114 19.84 -8.96 -3.58
N GLU A 115 21.08 -9.26 -3.93
CA GLU A 115 22.00 -10.03 -3.07
C GLU A 115 22.35 -9.30 -1.76
N LYS A 116 22.66 -8.00 -1.83
CA LYS A 116 22.97 -7.21 -0.62
C LYS A 116 21.78 -7.10 0.33
N ILE A 117 20.60 -6.82 -0.22
CA ILE A 117 19.35 -6.78 0.56
C ILE A 117 19.11 -8.12 1.24
N TYR A 118 19.30 -9.20 0.49
CA TYR A 118 19.11 -10.57 0.98
C TYR A 118 19.96 -10.86 2.23
N TYR A 119 21.28 -10.69 2.14
CA TYR A 119 22.16 -11.00 3.28
C TYR A 119 21.90 -10.08 4.48
N ARG A 120 21.72 -8.78 4.23
CA ARG A 120 21.50 -7.82 5.32
C ARG A 120 20.15 -8.00 6.02
N MET A 121 19.11 -8.35 5.28
CA MET A 121 17.80 -8.64 5.84
C MET A 121 17.80 -9.98 6.59
N LYS A 122 18.61 -10.96 6.16
CA LYS A 122 18.83 -12.19 6.92
C LYS A 122 19.44 -11.92 8.29
N GLU A 123 20.36 -10.97 8.41
CA GLU A 123 20.97 -10.56 9.69
C GLU A 123 20.09 -9.63 10.53
N ARG A 124 19.47 -8.61 9.90
CA ARG A 124 18.76 -7.51 10.57
C ARG A 124 17.34 -7.32 10.04
N GLY A 125 16.59 -8.43 9.96
CA GLY A 125 15.28 -8.47 9.28
C GLY A 125 14.26 -7.44 9.75
N PHE A 126 14.11 -7.25 11.07
CA PHE A 126 13.22 -6.22 11.61
C PHE A 126 13.53 -4.82 11.06
N LEU A 127 14.78 -4.40 11.18
CA LEU A 127 15.23 -3.06 10.83
C LEU A 127 15.10 -2.79 9.33
N TYR A 128 15.47 -3.77 8.50
CA TYR A 128 15.37 -3.64 7.05
C TYR A 128 13.92 -3.55 6.59
N VAL A 129 13.03 -4.42 7.11
CA VAL A 129 11.61 -4.36 6.79
C VAL A 129 11.02 -3.03 7.26
N PHE A 130 11.30 -2.61 8.49
CA PHE A 130 10.74 -1.38 9.05
C PHE A 130 11.14 -0.14 8.23
N VAL A 131 12.44 0.02 7.94
CA VAL A 131 12.95 1.17 7.17
C VAL A 131 12.44 1.16 5.74
N LEU A 132 12.37 -0.01 5.09
CA LEU A 132 11.86 -0.13 3.72
C LEU A 132 10.33 0.02 3.64
N ARG A 133 9.60 -0.14 4.75
CA ARG A 133 8.16 0.19 4.83
C ARG A 133 7.92 1.69 5.04
N LEU A 134 8.75 2.33 5.87
CA LEU A 134 8.72 3.79 6.06
C LEU A 134 9.12 4.53 4.78
N ILE A 135 10.15 4.02 4.11
CA ILE A 135 10.68 4.58 2.87
C ILE A 135 10.61 3.49 1.82
N PRO A 136 9.47 3.35 1.12
CA PRO A 136 9.22 2.31 0.12
C PRO A 136 10.08 2.50 -1.13
N ILE A 137 11.36 2.15 -1.02
CA ILE A 137 12.29 1.99 -2.15
C ILE A 137 11.95 0.70 -2.91
N VAL A 138 11.44 -0.29 -2.17
CA VAL A 138 11.04 -1.62 -2.66
C VAL A 138 9.52 -1.71 -2.61
N GLY A 139 8.91 -2.31 -3.64
CA GLY A 139 7.46 -2.52 -3.69
C GLY A 139 6.97 -3.38 -2.52
N PHE A 140 5.71 -3.17 -2.12
CA PHE A 140 5.12 -3.81 -0.94
C PHE A 140 5.23 -5.35 -1.00
N ASP A 141 4.87 -5.95 -2.13
CA ASP A 141 4.85 -7.40 -2.32
C ASP A 141 6.26 -7.99 -2.42
N ILE A 142 7.15 -7.31 -3.14
CA ILE A 142 8.56 -7.71 -3.26
C ILE A 142 9.21 -7.76 -1.87
N LEU A 143 9.00 -6.73 -1.03
CA LEU A 143 9.55 -6.70 0.32
C LEU A 143 9.00 -7.84 1.20
N SER A 144 7.69 -8.09 1.13
CA SER A 144 7.03 -9.19 1.85
C SER A 144 7.62 -10.53 1.45
N TYR A 145 7.73 -10.76 0.13
CA TYR A 145 8.31 -11.99 -0.41
C TYR A 145 9.76 -12.17 0.03
N LEU A 146 10.60 -11.13 -0.10
CA LEU A 146 12.00 -11.20 0.29
C LEU A 146 12.19 -11.48 1.79
N ALA A 147 11.34 -10.92 2.65
CA ALA A 147 11.35 -11.24 4.07
C ALA A 147 11.05 -12.72 4.33
N GLY A 148 10.19 -13.33 3.50
CA GLY A 148 9.89 -14.76 3.47
C GLY A 148 11.10 -15.60 3.08
N VAL A 149 11.72 -15.30 1.93
CA VAL A 149 12.90 -16.03 1.41
C VAL A 149 14.08 -15.93 2.40
N THR A 150 14.33 -14.75 2.96
CA THR A 150 15.41 -14.53 3.94
C THR A 150 15.10 -15.09 5.33
N ARG A 151 13.92 -15.71 5.50
CA ARG A 151 13.47 -16.36 6.73
C ARG A 151 13.43 -15.44 7.95
N VAL A 152 13.16 -14.14 7.77
CA VAL A 152 12.97 -13.18 8.87
C VAL A 152 11.91 -13.73 9.84
N LYS A 153 12.13 -13.61 11.15
CA LYS A 153 11.14 -14.05 12.15
C LYS A 153 9.78 -13.39 11.88
N LEU A 154 8.72 -14.19 11.77
CA LEU A 154 7.38 -13.70 11.41
C LEU A 154 6.91 -12.56 12.33
N ARG A 155 7.12 -12.68 13.64
CA ARG A 155 6.79 -11.63 14.61
C ARG A 155 7.53 -10.32 14.31
N SER A 156 8.83 -10.39 14.00
CA SER A 156 9.62 -9.22 13.63
C SER A 156 9.11 -8.59 12.32
N PHE A 157 8.75 -9.40 11.33
CA PHE A 157 8.17 -8.92 10.07
C PHE A 157 6.82 -8.21 10.29
N ILE A 158 5.93 -8.79 11.10
CA ILE A 158 4.62 -8.21 11.41
C ILE A 158 4.77 -6.87 12.12
N ILE A 159 5.54 -6.82 13.21
CA ILE A 159 5.75 -5.60 13.99
C ILE A 159 6.39 -4.52 13.10
N ALA A 160 7.45 -4.87 12.37
CA ALA A 160 8.10 -3.94 11.45
C ALA A 160 7.15 -3.42 10.36
N THR A 161 6.28 -4.26 9.82
CA THR A 161 5.31 -3.87 8.80
C THR A 161 4.23 -2.97 9.38
N VAL A 162 3.61 -3.35 10.51
CA VAL A 162 2.59 -2.54 11.19
C VAL A 162 3.11 -1.15 11.47
N PHE A 163 4.22 -1.02 12.21
CA PHE A 163 4.74 0.30 12.58
C PHE A 163 5.35 1.05 11.40
N GLY A 164 5.99 0.34 10.48
CA GLY A 164 6.64 0.96 9.32
C GLY A 164 5.66 1.55 8.31
N MET A 165 4.41 1.06 8.25
CA MET A 165 3.40 1.60 7.33
C MET A 165 2.50 2.68 7.94
N LEU A 166 2.47 2.84 9.28
CA LEU A 166 1.55 3.78 9.95
C LEU A 166 1.56 5.20 9.36
N PRO A 167 2.73 5.84 9.07
CA PRO A 167 2.72 7.21 8.54
C PRO A 167 2.03 7.29 7.17
N GLY A 168 2.30 6.33 6.29
CA GLY A 168 1.67 6.25 4.97
C GLY A 168 0.19 5.92 5.07
N THR A 169 -0.18 4.97 5.92
CA THR A 169 -1.59 4.57 6.13
C THR A 169 -2.41 5.70 6.75
N PHE A 170 -1.83 6.47 7.68
CA PHE A 170 -2.46 7.65 8.25
C PHE A 170 -2.76 8.70 7.17
N ALA A 171 -1.79 8.99 6.31
CA ALA A 171 -1.98 9.92 5.19
C ALA A 171 -3.09 9.46 4.23
N TYR A 172 -3.08 8.18 3.85
CA TYR A 172 -4.14 7.58 3.04
C TYR A 172 -5.51 7.66 3.71
N SER A 173 -5.56 7.40 5.02
CA SER A 173 -6.81 7.39 5.77
C SER A 173 -7.40 8.80 5.92
N LEU A 174 -6.52 9.80 6.07
CA LEU A 174 -6.92 11.22 6.08
C LEU A 174 -7.50 11.66 4.74
N VAL A 175 -6.89 11.25 3.63
CA VAL A 175 -7.42 11.49 2.27
C VAL A 175 -8.78 10.80 2.10
N GLY A 176 -8.91 9.51 2.40
CA GLY A 176 -10.20 8.81 2.26
C GLY A 176 -11.32 9.44 3.10
N THR A 177 -11.02 9.82 4.35
CA THR A 177 -11.99 10.44 5.26
C THR A 177 -12.41 11.84 4.80
N SER A 178 -11.45 12.65 4.34
CA SER A 178 -11.76 14.00 3.82
C SER A 178 -12.58 13.96 2.53
N LEU A 179 -12.37 12.95 1.68
CA LEU A 179 -13.20 12.74 0.51
C LEU A 179 -14.65 12.39 0.89
N ALA A 180 -14.86 11.68 2.00
CA ALA A 180 -16.19 11.35 2.51
C ALA A 180 -16.92 12.56 3.11
N SER A 181 -16.21 13.49 3.73
CA SER A 181 -16.83 14.69 4.29
C SER A 181 -17.19 15.73 3.23
N GLY A 182 -16.54 15.70 2.06
CA GLY A 182 -16.72 16.71 1.00
C GLY A 182 -16.20 18.11 1.35
N ASP A 183 -15.61 18.27 2.53
CA ASP A 183 -15.06 19.53 3.01
C ASP A 183 -13.76 19.86 2.28
N ARG A 184 -13.79 20.94 1.50
CA ARG A 184 -12.64 21.40 0.69
C ARG A 184 -11.42 21.67 1.56
N GLN A 185 -11.58 22.27 2.73
CA GLN A 185 -10.45 22.58 3.61
C GLN A 185 -9.79 21.31 4.13
N LEU A 186 -10.59 20.33 4.59
CA LEU A 186 -10.06 19.04 5.04
C LEU A 186 -9.38 18.27 3.91
N ILE A 187 -9.91 18.33 2.69
CA ILE A 187 -9.28 17.71 1.51
C ILE A 187 -7.92 18.36 1.23
N PHE A 188 -7.83 19.69 1.23
CA PHE A 188 -6.56 20.39 1.03
C PHE A 188 -5.52 20.05 2.11
N ILE A 189 -5.94 20.00 3.37
CA ILE A 189 -5.07 19.60 4.49
C ILE A 189 -4.60 18.15 4.28
N ALA A 190 -5.50 17.23 3.97
CA ALA A 190 -5.19 15.81 3.76
C ALA A 190 -4.19 15.61 2.62
N LEU A 191 -4.41 16.27 1.48
CA LEU A 191 -3.51 16.23 0.33
C LEU A 191 -2.14 16.85 0.64
N THR A 192 -2.12 17.93 1.44
CA THR A 192 -0.87 18.56 1.87
C THR A 192 -0.07 17.65 2.79
N VAL A 193 -0.71 17.03 3.78
CA VAL A 193 -0.07 16.04 4.68
C VAL A 193 0.46 14.86 3.88
N PHE A 194 -0.33 14.33 2.94
CA PHE A 194 0.09 13.26 2.05
C PHE A 194 1.31 13.65 1.20
N ALA A 195 1.28 14.84 0.60
CA ALA A 195 2.39 15.38 -0.19
C ALA A 195 3.65 15.58 0.65
N LEU A 196 3.53 16.07 1.88
CA LEU A 196 4.66 16.27 2.79
C LEU A 196 5.30 14.95 3.21
N ILE A 197 4.50 13.94 3.56
CA ILE A 197 5.01 12.59 3.90
C ILE A 197 5.68 11.98 2.67
N PHE A 198 5.08 12.09 1.49
CA PHE A 198 5.67 11.59 0.25
C PHE A 198 6.99 12.31 -0.09
N ALA A 199 7.03 13.64 0.06
CA ALA A 199 8.23 14.44 -0.15
C ALA A 199 9.34 14.05 0.84
N LEU A 200 9.00 13.86 2.12
CA LEU A 200 9.93 13.40 3.15
C LEU A 200 10.52 12.03 2.77
N THR A 201 9.67 11.07 2.42
CA THR A 201 10.09 9.76 1.92
C THR A 201 11.02 9.89 0.71
N PHE A 202 10.72 10.78 -0.23
CA PHE A 202 11.53 10.98 -1.44
C PHE A 202 12.89 11.60 -1.14
N LEU A 203 12.94 12.62 -0.27
CA LEU A 203 14.19 13.30 0.13
C LEU A 203 15.14 12.35 0.87
N PHE A 204 14.62 11.54 1.79
CA PHE A 204 15.42 10.59 2.55
C PHE A 204 15.76 9.31 1.77
N ARG A 205 15.12 9.08 0.61
CA ARG A 205 15.32 7.90 -0.23
C ARG A 205 16.78 7.61 -0.53
N ASN A 206 17.54 8.60 -1.00
CA ASN A 206 18.94 8.41 -1.39
C ASN A 206 19.84 8.16 -0.18
N LYS A 207 19.57 8.84 0.94
CA LYS A 207 20.31 8.67 2.19
C LYS A 207 20.09 7.28 2.78
N VAL A 208 18.84 6.81 2.79
CA VAL A 208 18.48 5.46 3.25
C VAL A 208 19.04 4.40 2.33
N ARG A 209 18.98 4.61 1.01
CA ARG A 209 19.60 3.72 0.04
C ARG A 209 21.11 3.55 0.29
N SER A 210 21.82 4.66 0.49
CA SER A 210 23.25 4.65 0.84
C SER A 210 23.52 3.94 2.18
N TRP A 211 22.73 4.23 3.22
CA TRP A 211 22.87 3.60 4.54
C TRP A 211 22.62 2.09 4.52
N LEU A 212 21.61 1.65 3.75
CA LEU A 212 21.33 0.23 3.51
C LEU A 212 22.36 -0.43 2.56
N LYS A 213 23.24 0.35 1.92
CA LYS A 213 24.25 -0.06 0.93
C LYS A 213 23.65 -0.69 -0.34
N ILE A 214 22.52 -0.15 -0.78
CA ILE A 214 21.65 -0.62 -1.88
C ILE A 214 21.74 0.34 -3.09
#